data_AF-A0A7X9GNP3-F1
#
_entry.id   AF-A0A7X9GNP3-F1
#
_cell.length_a   1.000
_cell.length_b   1.000
_cell.length_c   1.000
_cell.angle_alpha   90.00
_cell.angle_beta   90.00
_cell.angle_gamma   90.00
#
_symmetry.space_group_name_H-M   'P 1'
#
loop_
_entity.id
_entity.type
_entity.pdbx_description
1 polymer ?
#
loop_
_entity_poly.entity_id
_entity_poly.type
_entity_poly.pdbx_seq_one_letter_code
_entity_poly.pdbx_strand_id
1 'polypeptide(L)'
;MLFRAGWHLCLEVLEQEIRCLFYRSKGKNRIVSSSLAFQIISLPPGLMEQGQIRQPEKLIEILKEKIRFKIPLKKINEPISLKLALADQGVFIQEYQLPWAKKKERKGMLK
;
A
#
# COMPACT_ATOMS: atom_id res chain seq x y z
N MET A 1 -6.09 -11.92 16.57
CA MET A 1 -5.54 -11.95 15.20
C MET A 1 -4.04 -12.14 15.32
N LEU A 2 -3.53 -13.32 14.94
CA LEU A 2 -2.10 -13.65 14.98
C LEU A 2 -1.42 -12.96 13.80
N PHE A 3 -0.51 -12.02 14.07
CA PHE A 3 0.32 -11.38 13.04
C PHE A 3 1.34 -12.40 12.53
N ARG A 4 1.03 -13.04 11.39
CA ARG A 4 1.92 -14.04 10.78
C ARG A 4 3.04 -13.34 10.01
N ALA A 5 4.23 -13.92 10.09
CA ALA A 5 5.33 -13.62 9.19
C ALA A 5 4.87 -13.82 7.73
N GLY A 6 5.38 -13.00 6.82
CA GLY A 6 4.97 -13.04 5.43
C GLY A 6 5.52 -11.88 4.62
N TRP A 7 5.36 -11.97 3.30
CA TRP A 7 5.82 -10.98 2.34
C TRP A 7 4.78 -9.88 2.15
N HIS A 8 5.26 -8.65 2.00
CA HIS A 8 4.45 -7.45 1.81
C HIS A 8 4.99 -6.67 0.63
N LEU A 9 4.09 -6.24 -0.25
CA LEU A 9 4.32 -5.22 -1.26
C LEU A 9 3.49 -4.00 -0.90
N CYS A 10 4.16 -2.92 -0.50
CA CYS A 10 3.55 -1.64 -0.23
C CYS A 10 3.75 -0.74 -1.45
N LEU A 11 2.65 -0.19 -1.95
CA LEU A 11 2.62 0.78 -3.03
C LEU A 11 2.04 2.08 -2.48
N GLU A 12 2.81 3.16 -2.56
CA GLU A 12 2.33 4.52 -2.37
C GLU A 12 2.27 5.16 -3.75
N VAL A 13 1.06 5.56 -4.17
CA VAL A 13 0.81 6.10 -5.50
C VAL A 13 0.61 7.61 -5.38
N LEU A 14 1.54 8.38 -5.94
CA LEU A 14 1.54 9.84 -5.97
C LEU A 14 1.25 10.32 -7.39
N GLU A 15 1.03 11.63 -7.58
CA GLU A 15 0.67 12.18 -8.90
C GLU A 15 1.72 11.91 -9.99
N GLN A 16 3.01 11.91 -9.64
CA GLN A 16 4.11 11.80 -10.60
C GLN A 16 5.02 10.60 -10.37
N GLU A 17 4.78 9.81 -9.33
CA GLU A 17 5.62 8.67 -9.01
C GLU A 17 4.88 7.61 -8.19
N ILE A 18 5.41 6.39 -8.24
CA ILE A 18 5.02 5.29 -7.36
C ILE A 18 6.23 4.89 -6.55
N ARG A 19 6.04 4.83 -5.24
CA ARG A 19 7.03 4.31 -4.32
C ARG A 19 6.64 2.90 -3.92
N CYS A 20 7.51 1.97 -4.23
CA CYS A 20 7.31 0.54 -4.02
C CYS A 20 8.26 0.07 -2.93
N LEU A 21 7.72 -0.52 -1.87
CA LEU A 21 8.50 -1.17 -0.82
C LEU A 21 8.09 -2.64 -0.75
N PHE A 22 9.04 -3.54 -1.00
CA PHE A 22 8.86 -4.97 -0.86
C PHE A 22 9.70 -5.49 0.29
N TYR A 23 9.08 -6.24 1.21
CA TYR A 23 9.77 -6.74 2.40
C TYR A 23 9.13 -8.01 2.96
N ARG A 24 9.92 -8.79 3.72
CA ARG A 24 9.38 -9.86 4.58
C ARG A 24 9.27 -9.37 6.02
N SER A 25 8.15 -9.68 6.65
CA SER A 25 7.93 -9.48 8.09
C SER A 25 8.23 -10.78 8.85
N LYS A 26 8.84 -10.67 10.04
CA LYS A 26 9.07 -11.81 10.96
C LYS A 26 8.08 -11.87 12.14
N GLY A 27 7.04 -11.04 12.13
CA GLY A 27 6.08 -10.87 13.23
C GLY A 27 5.67 -9.41 13.42
N LYS A 28 5.23 -9.03 14.63
CA LYS A 28 4.71 -7.68 14.95
C LYS A 28 5.72 -6.59 14.57
N ASN A 29 5.47 -5.90 13.46
CA ASN A 29 6.21 -4.76 12.91
C ASN A 29 7.74 -4.92 12.75
N ARG A 30 8.26 -6.15 12.73
CA ARG A 30 9.69 -6.39 12.48
C ARG A 30 9.91 -6.72 11.01
N ILE A 31 10.39 -5.72 10.28
CA ILE A 31 10.88 -5.84 8.91
C ILE A 31 12.21 -6.59 8.95
N VAL A 32 12.37 -7.56 8.05
CA VAL A 32 13.64 -8.26 7.85
C VAL A 32 14.46 -7.46 6.83
N SER A 33 15.45 -6.70 7.31
CA SER A 33 16.24 -5.77 6.48
C SER A 33 16.93 -6.44 5.29
N SER A 34 17.35 -7.70 5.42
CA SER A 34 17.96 -8.48 4.33
C SER A 34 17.00 -8.86 3.19
N SER A 35 15.70 -8.62 3.36
CA SER A 35 14.66 -8.90 2.38
C SER A 35 13.92 -7.64 1.91
N LEU A 36 14.50 -6.47 2.20
CA LEU A 36 13.95 -5.17 1.84
C LEU A 36 14.43 -4.76 0.44
N ALA A 37 13.48 -4.40 -0.41
CA ALA A 37 13.73 -3.78 -1.70
C ALA A 37 12.85 -2.54 -1.82
N PHE A 38 13.43 -1.43 -2.24
CA PHE A 38 12.73 -0.18 -2.47
C PHE A 38 12.97 0.29 -3.91
N GLN A 39 11.92 0.78 -4.55
CA GLN A 39 11.96 1.29 -5.92
C GLN A 39 11.04 2.50 -6.06
N ILE A 40 11.50 3.50 -6.80
CA ILE A 40 10.68 4.63 -7.24
C ILE A 40 10.46 4.48 -8.74
N ILE A 41 9.22 4.64 -9.18
CA ILE A 41 8.81 4.55 -10.59
C ILE A 41 8.15 5.88 -10.95
N SER A 42 8.79 6.66 -11.83
CA SER A 42 8.17 7.89 -12.34
C SER A 42 6.94 7.56 -13.19
N LEU A 43 5.88 8.32 -13.01
CA LEU A 43 4.64 8.25 -13.77
C LEU A 43 4.59 9.35 -14.82
N PRO A 44 4.02 9.06 -16.00
CA PRO A 44 3.74 10.10 -16.99
C PRO A 44 2.66 11.06 -16.47
N PRO A 45 2.75 12.36 -16.83
CA PRO A 45 1.75 13.35 -16.45
C PRO A 45 0.36 12.99 -17.01
N GLY A 46 -0.69 13.36 -16.28
CA GLY A 46 -2.09 13.11 -16.66
C GLY A 46 -2.56 11.65 -16.47
N LEU A 47 -1.69 10.76 -15.97
CA LEU A 47 -2.08 9.41 -15.57
C LEU A 47 -2.84 9.44 -14.23
N MET A 48 -2.47 10.39 -13.36
CA MET A 48 -3.20 10.75 -12.15
C MET A 48 -3.43 12.25 -12.08
N GLU A 49 -4.58 12.64 -11.53
CA GLU A 49 -4.97 14.02 -11.27
C GLU A 49 -5.82 14.08 -10.00
N GLN A 50 -5.46 14.94 -9.04
CA GLN A 50 -6.25 15.17 -7.82
C GLN A 50 -6.53 13.86 -7.05
N GLY A 51 -5.51 13.01 -6.92
CA GLY A 51 -5.62 11.69 -6.26
C GLY A 51 -6.42 10.63 -7.00
N GLN A 52 -6.95 10.93 -8.20
CA GLN A 52 -7.67 9.95 -9.03
C GLN A 52 -6.79 9.40 -10.16
N ILE A 53 -6.88 8.10 -10.40
CA ILE A 53 -6.24 7.44 -11.54
C ILE A 53 -7.14 7.62 -12.77
N ARG A 54 -6.65 8.36 -13.77
CA ARG A 54 -7.38 8.63 -15.02
C ARG A 54 -7.25 7.49 -16.02
N GLN A 55 -6.11 6.80 -16.00
CA GLN A 55 -5.76 5.77 -16.99
C GLN A 55 -5.27 4.49 -16.28
N PRO A 56 -6.19 3.71 -15.66
CA PRO A 56 -5.82 2.55 -14.84
C PRO A 56 -5.14 1.43 -15.63
N GLU A 57 -5.43 1.27 -16.91
CA GLU A 57 -4.82 0.27 -17.78
C GLU A 57 -3.33 0.56 -17.97
N LYS A 58 -2.99 1.82 -18.30
CA LYS A 58 -1.60 2.26 -18.44
C LYS A 58 -0.83 2.17 -17.12
N LEU A 59 -1.50 2.47 -16.00
CA LEU A 59 -0.91 2.29 -14.68
C LEU A 59 -0.51 0.83 -14.45
N ILE A 60 -1.39 -0.11 -14.79
CA ILE A 60 -1.13 -1.55 -14.65
C ILE A 60 0.04 -1.98 -15.56
N GLU A 61 0.11 -1.48 -16.78
CA GLU A 61 1.24 -1.75 -17.69
C GLU A 61 2.57 -1.26 -17.10
N ILE A 62 2.63 -0.02 -16.63
CA ILE A 62 3.81 0.55 -15.97
C ILE A 62 4.23 -0.31 -14.78
N LEU A 63 3.28 -0.69 -13.92
CA LEU A 63 3.57 -1.53 -12.75
C LEU A 63 4.14 -2.90 -13.17
N LYS A 64 3.56 -3.55 -14.19
CA LYS A 64 4.04 -4.85 -14.68
C LYS A 64 5.44 -4.77 -15.29
N GLU A 65 5.74 -3.70 -16.01
CA GLU A 65 7.03 -3.53 -16.68
C GLU A 65 8.15 -3.13 -15.73
N LYS A 66 7.85 -2.18 -14.83
CA LYS A 66 8.84 -1.47 -14.01
C LYS A 66 9.07 -2.13 -12.67
N ILE A 67 8.07 -2.78 -12.06
CA ILE A 67 8.27 -3.50 -10.80
C ILE A 67 9.09 -4.76 -11.08
N ARG A 68 10.39 -4.67 -10.81
CA ARG A 68 11.33 -5.78 -10.93
C ARG A 68 12.17 -5.87 -9.67
N PHE A 69 11.67 -6.58 -8.68
CA PHE A 69 12.47 -6.88 -7.50
C PHE A 69 13.51 -7.94 -7.85
N LYS A 70 14.76 -7.74 -7.41
CA LYS A 70 15.83 -8.78 -7.48
C LYS A 70 15.53 -10.02 -6.63
N ILE A 71 14.42 -10.01 -5.91
CA ILE A 71 13.97 -11.15 -5.11
C ILE A 71 13.25 -12.11 -6.07
N PRO A 72 13.68 -13.37 -6.15
CA PRO A 72 13.05 -14.35 -7.04
C PRO A 72 11.65 -14.67 -6.51
N LEU A 73 10.65 -13.93 -7.00
CA LEU A 73 9.22 -14.10 -6.65
C LEU A 73 8.76 -15.55 -6.86
N LYS A 74 9.34 -16.24 -7.86
CA LYS A 74 9.09 -17.67 -8.13
C LYS A 74 9.51 -18.62 -7.00
N LYS A 75 10.35 -18.17 -6.05
CA LYS A 75 10.77 -18.94 -4.87
C LYS A 75 9.95 -18.61 -3.62
N ILE A 76 9.03 -17.65 -3.71
CA ILE A 76 8.17 -17.26 -2.61
C ILE A 76 6.93 -18.15 -2.66
N ASN A 77 6.89 -19.18 -1.80
CA ASN A 77 5.74 -20.08 -1.64
C ASN A 77 4.70 -19.52 -0.64
N GLU A 78 4.89 -18.29 -0.18
CA GLU A 78 4.01 -17.60 0.77
C GLU A 78 3.15 -16.55 0.04
N PRO A 79 1.90 -16.30 0.46
CA PRO A 79 1.11 -15.23 -0.12
C PRO A 79 1.77 -13.87 0.11
N ILE A 80 1.80 -13.04 -0.92
CA ILE A 80 2.26 -11.64 -0.83
C ILE A 80 1.05 -10.77 -0.49
N SER A 81 1.12 -10.07 0.64
CA SER A 81 0.12 -9.06 1.00
C SER A 81 0.39 -7.78 0.22
N LEU A 82 -0.58 -7.34 -0.58
CA LEU A 82 -0.55 -6.04 -1.24
C LEU A 82 -1.16 -4.98 -0.31
N LYS A 83 -0.44 -3.89 -0.09
CA LYS A 83 -0.93 -2.70 0.62
C LYS A 83 -0.82 -1.51 -0.30
N LEU A 84 -1.94 -0.84 -0.55
CA LEU A 84 -2.01 0.35 -1.37
C LEU A 84 -2.34 1.53 -0.47
N ALA A 85 -1.46 2.52 -0.44
CA ALA A 85 -1.76 3.84 0.10
C ALA A 85 -2.19 4.74 -1.06
N LEU A 86 -3.40 5.28 -0.96
CA LEU A 86 -3.86 6.35 -1.84
C LEU A 86 -3.25 7.66 -1.35
N ALA A 87 -2.88 8.53 -2.29
CA ALA A 87 -2.46 9.89 -1.95
C ALA A 87 -3.55 10.59 -1.12
N ASP A 88 -3.13 11.41 -0.14
CA ASP A 88 -4.02 12.11 0.80
C ASP A 88 -5.05 13.05 0.12
N GLN A 89 -4.89 13.32 -1.17
CA GLN A 89 -5.81 14.08 -2.01
C GLN A 89 -7.09 13.28 -2.28
N GLY A 90 -8.02 13.27 -1.32
CA GLY A 90 -9.33 12.62 -1.44
C GLY A 90 -9.76 11.84 -0.21
N VAL A 91 -8.88 11.69 0.78
CA VAL A 91 -9.22 11.11 2.08
C VAL A 91 -9.46 12.25 3.06
N PHE A 92 -10.70 12.38 3.51
CA PHE A 92 -11.03 13.31 4.58
C PHE A 92 -10.83 12.63 5.93
N ILE A 93 -9.77 13.03 6.63
CA ILE A 93 -9.48 12.54 7.99
C ILE A 93 -10.04 13.56 8.97
N GLN A 94 -11.08 13.16 9.72
CA GLN A 94 -11.65 13.97 10.79
C GLN A 94 -11.64 13.19 12.09
N GLU A 95 -11.20 13.86 13.15
CA GLU A 95 -11.28 13.34 14.51
C GLU A 95 -12.63 13.72 15.12
N TYR A 96 -13.28 12.74 15.75
CA TYR A 96 -14.55 12.92 16.45
C TYR A 96 -14.42 12.48 17.90
N GLN A 97 -14.92 13.31 18.81
CA GLN A 97 -15.09 12.93 20.21
C GLN A 97 -16.35 12.07 20.32
N LEU A 98 -16.16 10.77 20.53
CA LEU A 98 -17.28 9.84 20.77
C LEU A 98 -17.54 9.71 22.28
N PRO A 99 -18.80 9.65 22.72
CA PRO A 99 -19.11 9.34 24.11
C PRO A 99 -18.56 7.95 24.47
N TRP A 100 -18.39 7.70 25.77
CA TRP A 100 -17.91 6.40 26.26
C TRP A 100 -18.90 5.30 25.86
N ALA A 101 -18.57 4.59 24.79
CA ALA A 101 -19.39 3.54 24.20
C ALA A 101 -18.58 2.27 23.95
N LYS A 102 -19.26 1.11 24.01
CA LYS A 102 -18.63 -0.18 23.73
C LYS A 102 -18.23 -0.22 22.26
N LYS A 103 -17.11 -0.89 21.94
CA LYS A 103 -16.53 -0.93 20.57
C LYS A 103 -17.54 -1.30 19.47
N LYS A 104 -18.53 -2.14 19.77
CA LYS A 104 -19.58 -2.58 18.83
C LYS A 104 -20.59 -1.49 18.47
N GLU A 105 -20.83 -0.54 19.38
CA GLU A 105 -21.85 0.51 19.24
C GLU A 105 -21.32 1.73 18.47
N ARG A 106 -20.00 1.90 18.42
CA ARG A 106 -19.33 3.09 17.84
C ARG A 106 -19.63 3.33 16.35
N LYS A 107 -19.88 2.28 15.56
CA LYS A 107 -20.18 2.44 14.11
C LYS A 107 -21.47 3.24 13.86
N GLY A 108 -22.49 3.09 14.71
CA GLY A 108 -23.75 3.83 14.58
C GLY A 108 -23.70 5.25 15.16
N MET A 109 -22.57 5.65 15.74
CA MET A 109 -22.37 6.97 16.36
C MET A 109 -21.58 7.93 15.46
N LEU A 110 -20.97 7.41 14.39
CA LEU A 110 -20.40 8.23 13.31
C LEU A 110 -21.60 8.74 12.48
N LYS A 111 -21.92 10.03 12.63
CA LYS A 111 -22.94 10.73 11.83
C LYS A 111 -22.25 11.62 10.81
#